data_AF-A0A1V4MW05-F1
#
_entry.id   AF-A0A1V4MW05-F1
#
_cell.length_a   1.000
_cell.length_b   1.000
_cell.length_c   1.000
_cell.angle_alpha   90.00
_cell.angle_beta   90.00
_cell.angle_gamma   90.00
#
_symmetry.space_group_name_H-M   'P 1'
#
loop_
_entity.id
_entity.type
_entity.pdbx_description
1 polymer ?
#
loop_
_entity_poly.entity_id
_entity_poly.type
_entity_poly.pdbx_seq_one_letter_code
_entity_poly.pdbx_strand_id
1 'polypeptide(L)'
;MENGKALQVIDRYGKTGLVYARKEEIEAVSEQYESIVTVLELGPDEFIHVGGGNYYPLKSATNKISDASGVSFTENCGTREEGNFQTVEVVKKEGILQVTGDYAVIGWARGYRLKPDGTRRMSLVCEYAFNVVDRCNMDILNDKKDRYTTVADIRRHLLELKKFATQRASTGAELRVVRELVGMPTAFKESDTKKPIVLSQTVESTKFKVGIAREIMKTPDGRQAVVNALFGTTTALYGPQGQVSAPVDVTPSPQAIEAPEEEPDIFAEPETDVIADLKAKLEEWLSSDAVQNPKNREGIQALIDNEDATEDEIRRVLEHLAKTLGGAA
;
A
#
# COMPACT_ATOMS: atom_id res chain seq x y z
N MET A 1 -5.54 -22.37 9.30
CA MET A 1 -5.28 -23.69 8.65
C MET A 1 -4.29 -24.44 9.54
N GLU A 2 -4.30 -25.77 9.67
CA GLU A 2 -3.20 -26.44 10.41
C GLU A 2 -1.91 -26.28 9.59
N ASN A 3 -0.83 -25.77 10.17
CA ASN A 3 0.45 -25.49 9.48
C ASN A 3 0.96 -26.71 8.68
N GLY A 4 0.66 -27.93 9.14
CA GLY A 4 0.95 -29.18 8.42
C GLY A 4 0.31 -29.26 7.02
N LYS A 5 -0.90 -28.73 6.80
CA LYS A 5 -1.53 -28.70 5.47
C LYS A 5 -0.82 -27.73 4.52
N ALA A 6 -0.40 -26.58 5.03
CA ALA A 6 0.35 -25.59 4.25
C ALA A 6 1.69 -26.16 3.76
N LEU A 7 2.42 -26.85 4.64
CA LEU A 7 3.68 -27.52 4.30
C LEU A 7 3.49 -28.65 3.29
N GLN A 8 2.41 -29.44 3.41
CA GLN A 8 2.08 -30.48 2.43
C GLN A 8 1.82 -29.93 1.02
N VAL A 9 1.21 -28.74 0.90
CA VAL A 9 1.01 -28.09 -0.40
C VAL A 9 2.36 -27.70 -1.00
N ILE A 10 3.25 -27.11 -0.22
CA ILE A 10 4.62 -26.78 -0.67
C ILE A 10 5.34 -28.03 -1.19
N ASP A 11 5.31 -29.12 -0.42
CA ASP A 11 6.00 -30.36 -0.80
C ASP A 11 5.42 -31.00 -2.06
N ARG A 12 4.09 -30.94 -2.22
CA ARG A 12 3.40 -31.45 -3.42
C ARG A 12 3.87 -30.71 -4.68
N TYR A 13 4.03 -29.40 -4.60
CA TYR A 13 4.37 -28.56 -5.75
C TYR A 13 5.86 -28.27 -5.91
N GLY A 14 6.71 -28.68 -4.95
CA GLY A 14 8.15 -28.41 -5.00
C GLY A 14 8.88 -28.96 -6.24
N LYS A 15 8.31 -29.94 -6.93
CA LYS A 15 8.88 -30.52 -8.17
C LYS A 15 8.23 -30.01 -9.46
N THR A 16 7.00 -29.49 -9.38
CA THR A 16 6.16 -29.20 -10.56
C THR A 16 5.82 -27.72 -10.71
N GLY A 17 5.87 -26.96 -9.62
CA GLY A 17 5.56 -25.53 -9.57
C GLY A 17 6.77 -24.64 -9.29
N LEU A 18 6.52 -23.33 -9.30
CA LEU A 18 7.45 -22.30 -8.83
C LEU A 18 7.10 -21.97 -7.39
N VAL A 19 7.91 -22.45 -6.44
CA VAL A 19 7.65 -22.27 -5.02
C VAL A 19 8.41 -21.06 -4.50
N TYR A 20 7.67 -20.04 -4.05
CA TYR A 20 8.19 -18.87 -3.36
C TYR A 20 7.73 -18.79 -1.90
N ALA A 21 6.82 -19.68 -1.49
CA ALA A 21 6.46 -19.87 -0.09
C ALA A 21 7.64 -20.46 0.70
N ARG A 22 8.08 -19.76 1.76
CA ARG A 22 9.19 -20.20 2.62
C ARG A 22 8.64 -21.06 3.75
N LYS A 23 9.25 -22.23 3.97
CA LYS A 23 8.82 -23.16 5.03
C LYS A 23 9.04 -22.55 6.41
N GLU A 24 10.15 -21.84 6.57
CA GLU A 24 10.53 -21.17 7.81
C GLU A 24 9.50 -20.12 8.22
N GLU A 25 8.92 -19.39 7.26
CA GLU A 25 7.87 -18.41 7.52
C GLU A 25 6.58 -19.07 8.03
N ILE A 26 6.28 -20.30 7.61
CA ILE A 26 5.06 -21.03 7.99
C ILE A 26 5.23 -21.70 9.36
N GLU A 27 6.43 -22.17 9.66
CA GLU A 27 6.73 -22.82 10.94
C GLU A 27 6.83 -21.80 12.09
N ALA A 28 7.31 -20.58 11.80
CA ALA A 28 7.51 -19.53 12.81
C ALA A 28 6.27 -18.68 13.12
N VAL A 29 5.09 -19.01 12.57
CA VAL A 29 3.87 -18.21 12.77
C VAL A 29 3.38 -18.32 14.21
N SER A 30 3.14 -17.18 14.85
CA SER A 30 2.57 -17.16 16.21
C SER A 30 1.08 -17.54 16.20
N GLU A 31 0.53 -17.97 17.33
CA GLU A 31 -0.87 -18.45 17.43
C GLU A 31 -1.92 -17.41 17.02
N GLN A 32 -1.57 -16.12 17.11
CA GLN A 32 -2.44 -15.01 16.73
C GLN A 32 -2.64 -14.90 15.22
N TYR A 33 -1.78 -15.55 14.43
CA TYR A 33 -1.78 -15.51 12.98
C TYR A 33 -1.90 -16.92 12.40
N GLU A 34 -2.25 -17.00 11.13
CA GLU A 34 -2.25 -18.23 10.35
C GLU A 34 -1.49 -17.99 9.04
N SER A 35 -0.70 -18.98 8.63
CA SER A 35 -0.14 -19.02 7.28
C SER A 35 -1.15 -19.62 6.30
N ILE A 36 -1.39 -18.91 5.21
CA ILE A 36 -2.15 -19.39 4.05
C ILE A 36 -1.17 -19.58 2.90
N VAL A 37 -1.16 -20.79 2.35
CA VAL A 37 -0.43 -21.10 1.11
C VAL A 37 -1.43 -21.16 -0.04
N THR A 38 -1.19 -20.32 -1.03
CA THR A 38 -2.04 -20.19 -2.23
C THR A 38 -1.28 -20.72 -3.43
N VAL A 39 -1.95 -21.56 -4.22
CA VAL A 39 -1.44 -22.05 -5.50
C VAL A 39 -2.16 -21.26 -6.60
N LEU A 40 -1.41 -20.45 -7.33
CA LEU A 40 -1.90 -19.70 -8.47
C LEU A 40 -1.60 -20.44 -9.77
N GLU A 41 -2.66 -20.77 -10.50
CA GLU A 41 -2.57 -21.26 -11.87
C GLU A 41 -2.80 -20.08 -12.81
N LEU A 42 -1.72 -19.54 -13.36
CA LEU A 42 -1.78 -18.45 -14.33
C LEU A 42 -1.63 -19.01 -15.75
N GLY A 43 -2.48 -18.55 -16.65
CA GLY A 43 -2.40 -18.93 -18.06
C GLY A 43 -1.24 -18.23 -18.78
N PRO A 44 -0.68 -18.80 -19.87
CA PRO A 44 0.35 -18.13 -20.67
C PRO A 44 -0.11 -16.79 -21.27
N ASP A 45 -1.42 -16.61 -21.46
CA ASP A 45 -2.08 -15.39 -21.92
C ASP A 45 -2.08 -14.26 -20.88
N GLU A 46 -1.86 -14.60 -19.60
CA GLU A 46 -1.70 -13.61 -18.53
C GLU A 46 -0.29 -13.03 -18.45
N PHE A 47 0.59 -13.40 -19.39
CA PHE A 47 1.94 -12.90 -19.52
C PHE A 47 2.17 -12.24 -20.88
N ILE A 48 2.93 -11.15 -20.89
CA ILE A 48 3.38 -10.48 -22.10
C ILE A 48 4.85 -10.81 -22.39
N HIS A 49 5.13 -11.28 -23.60
CA HIS A 49 6.50 -11.49 -24.06
C HIS A 49 7.15 -10.13 -24.38
N VAL A 50 8.23 -9.81 -23.68
CA VAL A 50 8.94 -8.52 -23.84
C VAL A 50 10.26 -8.65 -24.59
N GLY A 51 10.52 -9.79 -25.23
CA GLY A 51 11.79 -10.04 -25.93
C GLY A 51 12.83 -10.74 -25.05
N GLY A 52 13.84 -11.33 -25.70
CA GLY A 52 14.90 -12.07 -25.01
C GLY A 52 14.42 -13.33 -24.28
N GLY A 53 13.25 -13.88 -24.63
CA GLY A 53 12.65 -15.04 -23.96
C GLY A 53 12.03 -14.73 -22.59
N ASN A 54 11.90 -13.45 -22.24
CA ASN A 54 11.34 -13.01 -20.97
C ASN A 54 9.84 -12.68 -21.11
N TYR A 55 9.08 -13.15 -20.13
CA TYR A 55 7.65 -12.98 -19.99
C TYR A 55 7.36 -12.22 -18.71
N TYR A 56 6.61 -11.13 -18.81
CA TYR A 56 6.20 -10.33 -17.66
C TYR A 56 4.71 -10.56 -17.39
N PRO A 57 4.29 -10.69 -16.13
CA PRO A 57 2.88 -10.81 -15.83
C PRO A 57 2.15 -9.51 -16.19
N LEU A 58 0.94 -9.64 -16.73
CA LEU A 58 0.02 -8.52 -16.92
C LEU A 58 -0.46 -8.00 -15.57
N LYS A 59 -1.00 -6.79 -15.55
CA LYS A 59 -1.51 -6.15 -14.33
C LYS A 59 -2.49 -7.02 -13.54
N SER A 60 -3.39 -7.75 -14.21
CA SER A 60 -4.31 -8.69 -13.57
C SER A 60 -3.57 -9.82 -12.83
N ALA A 61 -2.56 -10.42 -13.46
CA ALA A 61 -1.72 -11.44 -12.85
C ALA A 61 -0.86 -10.87 -11.72
N THR A 62 -0.28 -9.68 -11.89
CA THR A 62 0.47 -8.98 -10.84
C THR A 62 -0.39 -8.76 -9.59
N ASN A 63 -1.65 -8.33 -9.76
CA ASN A 63 -2.57 -8.18 -8.64
C ASN A 63 -2.86 -9.52 -7.94
N LYS A 64 -3.19 -10.57 -8.71
CA LYS A 64 -3.40 -11.93 -8.15
C LYS A 64 -2.19 -12.42 -7.37
N ILE A 65 -0.97 -12.19 -7.89
CA ILE A 65 0.28 -12.52 -7.22
C ILE A 65 0.43 -11.72 -5.93
N SER A 66 0.19 -10.41 -5.97
CA SER A 66 0.27 -9.54 -4.79
C SER A 66 -0.66 -10.04 -3.69
N ASP A 67 -1.93 -10.29 -4.04
CA ASP A 67 -2.95 -10.78 -3.11
C ASP A 67 -2.56 -12.15 -2.53
N ALA A 68 -2.14 -13.10 -3.37
CA ALA A 68 -1.73 -14.43 -2.92
C ALA A 68 -0.47 -14.41 -2.04
N SER A 69 0.39 -13.41 -2.22
CA SER A 69 1.61 -13.23 -1.43
C SER A 69 1.41 -12.39 -0.16
N GLY A 70 0.22 -11.83 0.04
CA GLY A 70 -0.10 -10.95 1.17
C GLY A 70 0.64 -9.61 1.10
N VAL A 71 0.97 -9.14 -0.10
CA VAL A 71 1.58 -7.83 -0.32
C VAL A 71 0.46 -6.81 -0.52
N SER A 72 0.43 -5.82 0.37
CA SER A 72 -0.49 -4.68 0.31
C SER A 72 0.26 -3.43 -0.08
N PHE A 73 -0.22 -2.73 -1.10
CA PHE A 73 0.36 -1.46 -1.53
C PHE A 73 -0.14 -0.31 -0.66
N THR A 74 0.74 0.66 -0.40
CA THR A 74 0.41 1.89 0.34
C THR A 74 -0.11 2.96 -0.62
N GLU A 75 -0.63 4.06 -0.06
CA GLU A 75 -1.10 5.22 -0.84
C GLU A 75 0.02 5.94 -1.60
N ASN A 76 1.29 5.74 -1.21
CA ASN A 76 2.45 6.33 -1.90
C ASN A 76 2.87 5.51 -3.13
N CYS A 77 1.94 5.34 -4.07
CA CYS A 77 2.18 4.72 -5.37
C CYS A 77 1.73 5.67 -6.47
N GLY A 78 2.47 5.74 -7.57
CA GLY A 78 2.13 6.65 -8.65
C GLY A 78 3.04 6.55 -9.86
N THR A 79 2.85 7.47 -10.79
CA THR A 79 3.64 7.57 -12.02
C THR A 79 3.93 9.02 -12.35
N ARG A 80 5.11 9.29 -12.91
CA ARG A 80 5.50 10.59 -13.46
C ARG A 80 6.11 10.40 -14.82
N GLU A 81 5.90 11.37 -15.69
CA GLU A 81 6.61 11.44 -16.96
C GLU A 81 7.94 12.15 -16.75
N GLU A 82 8.98 11.68 -17.42
CA GLU A 82 10.29 12.30 -17.49
C GLU A 82 10.63 12.53 -18.96
N GLY A 83 11.09 13.75 -19.28
CA GLY A 83 11.32 14.19 -20.65
C GLY A 83 10.06 14.70 -21.36
N ASN A 84 10.17 14.94 -22.67
CA ASN A 84 9.08 15.51 -23.48
C ASN A 84 8.85 14.66 -24.72
N PHE A 85 7.68 14.01 -24.80
CA PHE A 85 7.37 13.19 -25.96
C PHE A 85 7.30 13.96 -27.29
N GLN A 86 7.04 15.27 -27.25
CA GLN A 86 6.98 16.09 -28.47
C GLN A 86 8.37 16.28 -29.11
N THR A 87 9.45 16.13 -28.35
CA THR A 87 10.82 16.22 -28.87
C THR A 87 11.34 14.88 -29.39
N VAL A 88 10.50 13.82 -29.33
CA VAL A 88 10.86 12.50 -29.83
C VAL A 88 10.66 12.44 -31.34
N GLU A 89 11.73 12.16 -32.06
CA GLU A 89 11.78 12.16 -33.52
C GLU A 89 12.25 10.82 -34.07
N VAL A 90 11.82 10.50 -35.30
CA VAL A 90 12.32 9.35 -36.05
C VAL A 90 13.31 9.88 -37.07
N VAL A 91 14.57 9.49 -36.93
CA VAL A 91 15.67 9.92 -37.81
C VAL A 91 16.26 8.72 -38.54
N LYS A 92 16.75 8.94 -39.76
CA LYS A 92 17.49 7.93 -40.52
C LYS A 92 18.98 8.16 -40.30
N LYS A 93 19.63 7.27 -39.54
CA LYS A 93 21.09 7.32 -39.31
C LYS A 93 21.71 6.07 -39.92
N GLU A 94 22.73 6.27 -40.76
CA GLU A 94 23.48 5.16 -41.38
C GLU A 94 22.60 4.16 -42.16
N GLY A 95 21.50 4.66 -42.76
CA GLY A 95 20.56 3.82 -43.51
C GLY A 95 19.48 3.16 -42.66
N ILE A 96 19.61 3.16 -41.33
CA ILE A 96 18.67 2.56 -40.39
C ILE A 96 17.76 3.65 -39.81
N LEU A 97 16.46 3.37 -39.71
CA LEU A 97 15.52 4.24 -39.00
C LEU A 97 15.64 3.99 -37.50
N GLN A 98 15.84 5.06 -36.73
CA GLN A 98 15.96 5.02 -35.29
C GLN A 98 15.13 6.15 -34.66
N VAL A 99 14.78 5.99 -33.40
CA VAL A 99 14.09 7.00 -32.60
C VAL A 99 15.10 7.73 -31.74
N THR A 100 15.05 9.06 -31.74
CA THR A 100 15.86 9.94 -30.90
C THR A 100 14.97 10.82 -30.04
N GLY A 101 15.44 11.19 -28.86
CA GLY A 101 14.71 11.99 -27.88
C GLY A 101 14.81 11.39 -26.49
N ASP A 102 14.21 12.05 -25.52
CA ASP A 102 14.17 11.59 -24.13
C ASP A 102 12.73 11.63 -23.63
N TYR A 103 12.15 10.44 -23.46
CA TYR A 103 10.83 10.27 -22.89
C TYR A 103 10.71 8.92 -22.19
N ALA A 104 10.53 8.97 -20.89
CA ALA A 104 10.29 7.83 -20.04
C ALA A 104 9.09 8.09 -19.12
N VAL A 105 8.47 7.01 -18.68
CA VAL A 105 7.50 7.09 -17.58
C VAL A 105 8.08 6.31 -16.40
N ILE A 106 8.23 6.98 -15.27
CA ILE A 106 8.69 6.38 -14.02
C ILE A 106 7.47 6.05 -13.17
N GLY A 107 7.31 4.78 -12.83
CA GLY A 107 6.40 4.34 -11.77
C GLY A 107 7.14 4.22 -10.46
N TRP A 108 6.50 4.58 -9.35
CA TRP A 108 6.97 4.25 -8.01
C TRP A 108 5.88 3.52 -7.24
N ALA A 109 6.29 2.58 -6.42
CA ALA A 109 5.40 1.85 -5.53
C ALA A 109 6.09 1.57 -4.20
N ARG A 110 5.28 1.51 -3.15
CA ARG A 110 5.70 1.05 -1.82
C ARG A 110 4.60 0.16 -1.25
N GLY A 111 4.99 -0.97 -0.69
CA GLY A 111 4.07 -1.92 -0.09
C GLY A 111 4.59 -2.50 1.22
N TYR A 112 3.78 -3.35 1.83
CA TYR A 112 4.16 -4.09 3.01
C TYR A 112 3.60 -5.50 2.99
N ARG A 113 4.25 -6.39 3.74
CA ARG A 113 3.84 -7.78 3.95
C ARG A 113 3.93 -8.09 5.45
N LEU A 114 2.95 -8.81 5.99
CA LEU A 114 3.00 -9.28 7.38
C LEU A 114 4.04 -10.39 7.53
N LYS A 115 4.89 -10.25 8.54
CA LYS A 115 5.81 -11.29 8.98
C LYS A 115 5.09 -12.32 9.86
N PRO A 116 5.69 -13.49 10.12
CA PRO A 116 5.10 -14.52 11.00
C PRO A 116 4.82 -14.05 12.43
N ASP A 117 5.54 -13.03 12.90
CA ASP A 117 5.37 -12.39 14.21
C ASP A 117 4.26 -11.33 14.24
N GLY A 118 3.62 -11.04 13.09
CA GLY A 118 2.62 -9.99 12.95
C GLY A 118 3.17 -8.60 12.63
N THR A 119 4.49 -8.41 12.68
CA THR A 119 5.10 -7.13 12.32
C THR A 119 5.01 -6.88 10.83
N ARG A 120 4.82 -5.62 10.43
CA ARG A 120 4.78 -5.24 9.01
C ARG A 120 6.20 -5.06 8.50
N ARG A 121 6.59 -5.84 7.50
CA ARG A 121 7.79 -5.56 6.70
C ARG A 121 7.43 -4.60 5.59
N MET A 122 7.92 -3.38 5.70
CA MET A 122 7.81 -2.37 4.63
C MET A 122 8.85 -2.65 3.54
N SER A 123 8.46 -2.46 2.29
CA SER A 123 9.42 -2.34 1.19
C SER A 123 10.08 -0.97 1.22
N LEU A 124 11.26 -0.89 0.62
CA LEU A 124 11.78 0.38 0.14
C LEU A 124 10.87 0.93 -0.97
N VAL A 125 10.99 2.22 -1.26
CA VAL A 125 10.34 2.80 -2.44
C VAL A 125 11.00 2.21 -3.68
N CYS A 126 10.23 1.47 -4.46
CA CYS A 126 10.70 0.85 -5.68
C CYS A 126 10.28 1.69 -6.87
N GLU A 127 11.25 2.28 -7.56
CA GLU A 127 11.02 2.97 -8.83
C GLU A 127 11.27 2.04 -10.02
N TYR A 128 10.53 2.23 -11.11
CA TYR A 128 10.75 1.56 -12.38
C TYR A 128 10.52 2.54 -13.54
N ALA A 129 11.56 2.77 -14.33
CA ALA A 129 11.51 3.61 -15.51
C ALA A 129 11.21 2.77 -16.76
N PHE A 130 10.13 3.11 -17.46
CA PHE A 130 9.83 2.58 -18.79
C PHE A 130 10.21 3.64 -19.84
N ASN A 131 11.41 3.52 -20.41
CA ASN A 131 11.87 4.38 -21.49
C ASN A 131 11.23 3.93 -22.82
N VAL A 132 10.38 4.78 -23.38
CA VAL A 132 9.62 4.50 -24.61
C VAL A 132 10.55 4.51 -25.82
N VAL A 133 11.52 5.42 -25.85
CA VAL A 133 12.48 5.58 -26.95
C VAL A 133 13.39 4.36 -27.04
N ASP A 134 14.01 3.98 -25.92
CA ASP A 134 14.89 2.81 -25.86
C ASP A 134 14.12 1.53 -26.21
N ARG A 135 12.90 1.41 -25.70
CA ARG A 135 12.06 0.25 -26.00
C ARG A 135 11.71 0.17 -27.48
N CYS A 136 11.34 1.29 -28.10
CA CYS A 136 11.03 1.34 -29.52
C CYS A 136 12.25 0.94 -30.37
N ASN A 137 13.44 1.50 -30.05
CA ASN A 137 14.68 1.16 -30.74
C ASN A 137 15.04 -0.33 -30.59
N MET A 138 14.86 -0.91 -29.40
CA MET A 138 15.07 -2.33 -29.18
C MET A 138 14.10 -3.20 -29.97
N ASP A 139 12.84 -2.81 -30.09
CA ASP A 139 11.86 -3.54 -30.90
C ASP A 139 12.18 -3.46 -32.39
N ILE A 140 12.67 -2.31 -32.89
CA ILE A 140 13.13 -2.12 -34.28
C ILE A 140 14.34 -3.01 -34.57
N LEU A 141 15.36 -3.00 -33.70
CA LEU A 141 16.59 -3.79 -33.87
C LEU A 141 16.32 -5.31 -33.87
N ASN A 142 15.33 -5.75 -33.11
CA ASN A 142 14.97 -7.17 -33.00
C ASN A 142 13.92 -7.61 -34.03
N ASP A 143 13.49 -6.72 -34.92
CA ASP A 143 12.43 -7.03 -35.87
C ASP A 143 12.94 -7.89 -37.04
N LYS A 144 12.47 -9.13 -37.08
CA LYS A 144 12.80 -10.10 -38.15
C LYS A 144 11.74 -10.15 -39.25
N LYS A 145 10.71 -9.29 -39.17
CA LYS A 145 9.50 -9.33 -40.01
C LYS A 145 9.30 -8.09 -40.87
N ASP A 146 10.30 -7.21 -40.93
CA ASP A 146 10.27 -5.96 -41.68
C ASP A 146 9.01 -5.10 -41.43
N ARG A 147 8.51 -5.09 -40.19
CA ARG A 147 7.36 -4.29 -39.74
C ARG A 147 7.70 -2.82 -39.64
N TYR A 148 8.97 -2.48 -39.40
CA TYR A 148 9.43 -1.10 -39.19
C TYR A 148 10.15 -0.55 -40.42
N THR A 149 9.55 -0.69 -41.60
CA THR A 149 10.16 -0.24 -42.87
C THR A 149 9.94 1.25 -43.14
N THR A 150 8.86 1.83 -42.61
CA THR A 150 8.53 3.24 -42.84
C THR A 150 8.55 4.07 -41.55
N VAL A 151 8.72 5.38 -41.70
CA VAL A 151 8.60 6.35 -40.59
C VAL A 151 7.20 6.29 -39.97
N ALA A 152 6.16 6.03 -40.76
CA ALA A 152 4.79 5.93 -40.29
C ALA A 152 4.60 4.72 -39.36
N ASP A 153 5.19 3.57 -39.68
CA ASP A 153 5.11 2.37 -38.86
C ASP A 153 5.78 2.56 -37.49
N ILE A 154 6.97 3.18 -37.49
CA ILE A 154 7.69 3.49 -36.26
C ILE A 154 6.92 4.48 -35.41
N ARG A 155 6.36 5.54 -36.00
CA ARG A 155 5.54 6.52 -35.27
C ARG A 155 4.30 5.89 -34.66
N ARG A 156 3.63 4.99 -35.38
CA ARG A 156 2.48 4.23 -34.85
C ARG A 156 2.90 3.39 -33.64
N HIS A 157 3.98 2.62 -33.75
CA HIS A 157 4.50 1.81 -32.64
C HIS A 157 4.89 2.65 -31.43
N LEU A 158 5.54 3.80 -31.67
CA LEU A 158 5.92 4.73 -30.62
C LEU A 158 4.70 5.29 -29.87
N LEU A 159 3.61 5.62 -30.58
CA LEU A 159 2.34 6.04 -29.97
C LEU A 159 1.69 4.91 -29.16
N GLU A 160 1.75 3.67 -29.66
CA GLU A 160 1.28 2.50 -28.91
C GLU A 160 2.07 2.28 -27.62
N LEU A 161 3.40 2.37 -27.69
CA LEU A 161 4.27 2.26 -26.51
C LEU A 161 3.99 3.38 -25.50
N LYS A 162 3.83 4.63 -25.97
CA LYS A 162 3.43 5.75 -25.11
C LYS A 162 2.09 5.50 -24.43
N LYS A 163 1.08 5.07 -25.19
CA LYS A 163 -0.28 4.82 -24.67
C LYS A 163 -0.29 3.86 -23.48
N PHE A 164 0.61 2.87 -23.47
CA PHE A 164 0.72 1.89 -22.39
C PHE A 164 1.90 2.14 -21.43
N ALA A 165 2.65 3.23 -21.60
CA ALA A 165 3.85 3.51 -20.82
C ALA A 165 3.55 3.63 -19.32
N THR A 166 2.52 4.39 -18.96
CA THR A 166 2.05 4.57 -17.57
C THR A 166 1.69 3.25 -16.91
N GLN A 167 0.92 2.41 -17.59
CA GLN A 167 0.53 1.10 -17.07
C GLN A 167 1.74 0.18 -16.87
N ARG A 168 2.68 0.17 -17.83
CA ARG A 168 3.91 -0.63 -17.73
C ARG A 168 4.82 -0.13 -16.61
N ALA A 169 4.95 1.18 -16.47
CA ALA A 169 5.74 1.82 -15.43
C ALA A 169 5.20 1.46 -14.03
N SER A 170 3.89 1.63 -13.82
CA SER A 170 3.20 1.27 -12.57
C SER A 170 3.31 -0.23 -12.27
N THR A 171 2.98 -1.10 -13.23
CA THR A 171 3.05 -2.56 -13.02
C THR A 171 4.48 -3.02 -12.73
N GLY A 172 5.48 -2.43 -13.39
CA GLY A 172 6.89 -2.74 -13.16
C GLY A 172 7.37 -2.31 -11.78
N ALA A 173 6.91 -1.17 -11.26
CA ALA A 173 7.22 -0.71 -9.91
C ALA A 173 6.63 -1.65 -8.85
N GLU A 174 5.36 -2.06 -9.02
CA GLU A 174 4.71 -3.02 -8.13
C GLU A 174 5.40 -4.39 -8.13
N LEU A 175 5.80 -4.89 -9.30
CA LEU A 175 6.55 -6.14 -9.40
C LEU A 175 7.91 -6.06 -8.69
N ARG A 176 8.57 -4.90 -8.67
CA ARG A 176 9.79 -4.69 -7.88
C ARG A 176 9.53 -4.79 -6.37
N VAL A 177 8.42 -4.23 -5.90
CA VAL A 177 8.00 -4.36 -4.49
C VAL A 177 7.72 -5.83 -4.14
N VAL A 178 6.96 -6.54 -4.97
CA VAL A 178 6.69 -7.97 -4.77
C VAL A 178 7.99 -8.77 -4.75
N ARG A 179 8.93 -8.48 -5.66
CA ARG A 179 10.25 -9.10 -5.68
C ARG A 179 11.02 -8.86 -4.37
N GLU A 180 11.01 -7.66 -3.85
CA GLU A 180 11.73 -7.31 -2.60
C GLU A 180 11.14 -8.05 -1.38
N LEU A 181 9.81 -8.07 -1.27
CA LEU A 181 9.12 -8.63 -0.09
C LEU A 181 9.01 -10.15 -0.12
N VAL A 182 8.80 -10.73 -1.30
CA VAL A 182 8.55 -12.17 -1.47
C VAL A 182 9.82 -12.90 -1.92
N GLY A 183 10.64 -12.25 -2.76
CA GLY A 183 11.81 -12.87 -3.41
C GLY A 183 11.50 -13.44 -4.80
N MET A 184 10.33 -13.16 -5.36
CA MET A 184 9.92 -13.62 -6.69
C MET A 184 10.64 -12.82 -7.80
N PRO A 185 11.07 -13.43 -8.92
CA PRO A 185 11.59 -12.67 -10.04
C PRO A 185 10.50 -11.81 -10.69
N THR A 186 10.91 -10.69 -11.30
CA THR A 186 9.98 -9.81 -12.04
C THR A 186 9.67 -10.32 -13.45
N ALA A 187 10.50 -11.22 -13.97
CA ALA A 187 10.42 -11.77 -15.32
C ALA A 187 10.52 -13.31 -15.25
N PHE A 188 9.74 -13.98 -16.08
CA PHE A 188 9.64 -15.43 -16.15
C PHE A 188 10.11 -15.93 -17.51
N LYS A 189 10.60 -17.16 -17.58
CA LYS A 189 10.87 -17.83 -18.86
C LYS A 189 9.58 -18.43 -19.41
N GLU A 190 9.55 -18.73 -20.71
CA GLU A 190 8.40 -19.42 -21.33
C GLU A 190 8.05 -20.75 -20.65
N SER A 191 9.07 -21.48 -20.17
CA SER A 191 8.85 -22.72 -19.42
C SER A 191 8.15 -22.52 -18.07
N ASP A 192 8.22 -21.31 -17.52
CA ASP A 192 7.75 -20.98 -16.19
C ASP A 192 6.32 -20.44 -16.22
N THR A 193 5.87 -19.86 -17.34
CA THR A 193 4.49 -19.35 -17.50
C THR A 193 3.42 -20.45 -17.52
N LYS A 194 3.81 -21.71 -17.65
CA LYS A 194 2.92 -22.88 -17.62
C LYS A 194 2.88 -23.58 -16.26
N LYS A 195 3.71 -23.14 -15.31
CA LYS A 195 3.85 -23.78 -13.99
C LYS A 195 2.99 -23.06 -12.97
N PRO A 196 2.36 -23.78 -12.03
CA PRO A 196 1.68 -23.15 -10.91
C PRO A 196 2.67 -22.40 -10.03
N ILE A 197 2.28 -21.23 -9.54
CA ILE A 197 3.07 -20.40 -8.62
C ILE A 197 2.53 -20.60 -7.20
N VAL A 198 3.41 -20.99 -6.28
CA VAL A 198 3.05 -21.23 -4.88
C VAL A 198 3.58 -20.11 -4.01
N LEU A 199 2.67 -19.39 -3.36
CA LEU A 199 2.94 -18.22 -2.53
C LEU A 199 2.40 -18.45 -1.12
N SER A 200 3.02 -17.83 -0.12
CA SER A 200 2.53 -17.80 1.25
C SER A 200 2.18 -16.38 1.66
N GLN A 201 1.14 -16.27 2.50
CA GLN A 201 0.78 -15.04 3.19
C GLN A 201 0.47 -15.34 4.66
N THR A 202 0.79 -14.40 5.52
CA THR A 202 0.42 -14.44 6.94
C THR A 202 -0.81 -13.56 7.15
N VAL A 203 -1.85 -14.12 7.75
CA VAL A 203 -3.11 -13.42 8.04
C VAL A 203 -3.47 -13.57 9.51
N GLU A 204 -4.31 -12.68 10.03
CA GLU A 204 -4.79 -12.79 11.41
C GLU A 204 -5.68 -14.03 11.59
N SER A 205 -5.45 -14.77 12.66
CA SER A 205 -6.15 -16.01 12.96
C SER A 205 -7.57 -15.73 13.43
N THR A 206 -8.56 -16.06 12.59
CA THR A 206 -9.97 -16.03 13.01
C THR A 206 -10.22 -17.02 14.15
N LYS A 207 -9.52 -18.16 14.17
CA LYS A 207 -9.64 -19.16 15.24
C LYS A 207 -9.18 -18.61 16.58
N PHE A 208 -8.06 -17.91 16.59
CA PHE A 208 -7.53 -17.28 17.80
C PHE A 208 -8.48 -16.20 18.32
N LYS A 209 -8.98 -15.32 17.43
CA LYS A 209 -9.97 -14.29 17.79
C LYS A 209 -11.25 -14.90 18.37
N VAL A 210 -11.79 -15.95 17.74
CA VAL A 210 -12.99 -16.67 18.23
C VAL A 210 -12.69 -17.40 19.54
N GLY A 211 -11.48 -17.95 19.71
CA GLY A 211 -11.02 -18.57 20.95
C GLY A 211 -11.01 -17.59 22.11
N ILE A 212 -10.36 -16.43 21.93
CA ILE A 212 -10.36 -15.34 22.92
C ILE A 212 -11.80 -14.89 23.22
N ALA A 213 -12.60 -14.63 22.20
CA ALA A 213 -13.99 -14.22 22.40
C ALA A 213 -14.80 -15.25 23.21
N ARG A 214 -14.58 -16.54 22.96
CA ARG A 214 -15.21 -17.62 23.73
C ARG A 214 -14.74 -17.65 25.18
N GLU A 215 -13.44 -17.47 25.44
CA GLU A 215 -12.90 -17.40 26.80
C GLU A 215 -13.46 -16.19 27.57
N ILE A 216 -13.49 -15.01 26.93
CA ILE A 216 -14.08 -13.79 27.49
C ILE A 216 -15.58 -14.02 27.80
N MET A 217 -16.33 -14.70 26.92
CA MET A 217 -17.75 -14.99 27.16
C MET A 217 -18.02 -16.01 28.29
N LYS A 218 -17.00 -16.68 28.84
CA LYS A 218 -17.20 -17.58 30.01
C LYS A 218 -17.42 -16.78 31.29
N THR A 219 -16.79 -15.62 31.43
CA THR A 219 -16.94 -14.77 32.62
C THR A 219 -18.18 -13.87 32.50
N PRO A 220 -18.89 -13.58 33.60
CA PRO A 220 -20.02 -12.64 33.59
C PRO A 220 -19.61 -11.25 33.09
N ASP A 221 -18.46 -10.74 33.54
CA ASP A 221 -17.96 -9.42 33.16
C ASP A 221 -17.52 -9.37 31.70
N GLY A 222 -16.90 -10.45 31.20
CA GLY A 222 -16.52 -10.55 29.79
C GLY A 222 -17.72 -10.65 28.86
N ARG A 223 -18.83 -11.28 29.29
CA ARG A 223 -20.10 -11.22 28.56
C ARG A 223 -20.62 -9.78 28.49
N GLN A 224 -20.57 -9.02 29.59
CA GLN A 224 -21.01 -7.63 29.60
C GLN A 224 -20.14 -6.75 28.68
N ALA A 225 -18.82 -6.95 28.68
CA ALA A 225 -17.88 -6.24 27.80
C ALA A 225 -18.12 -6.55 26.32
N VAL A 226 -18.35 -7.83 25.96
CA VAL A 226 -18.66 -8.24 24.59
C VAL A 226 -20.01 -7.70 24.13
N VAL A 227 -21.02 -7.69 25.01
CA VAL A 227 -22.33 -7.08 24.73
C VAL A 227 -22.20 -5.58 24.52
N ASN A 228 -21.43 -4.88 25.37
CA ASN A 228 -21.19 -3.44 25.22
C ASN A 228 -20.43 -3.12 23.92
N ALA A 229 -19.49 -3.97 23.50
CA ALA A 229 -18.73 -3.80 22.26
C ALA A 229 -19.56 -4.13 20.99
N LEU A 230 -20.46 -5.12 21.05
CA LEU A 230 -21.31 -5.53 19.92
C LEU A 230 -22.55 -4.67 19.74
N PHE A 231 -23.17 -4.23 20.84
CA PHE A 231 -24.42 -3.47 20.81
C PHE A 231 -24.19 -1.97 21.00
N GLY A 232 -22.95 -1.53 21.20
CA GLY A 232 -22.66 -0.22 21.75
C GLY A 232 -23.24 -0.11 23.16
N THR A 233 -22.86 0.93 23.88
CA THR A 233 -23.52 1.34 25.12
C THR A 233 -25.05 1.38 24.92
N THR A 234 -25.77 0.40 25.45
CA THR A 234 -27.24 0.30 25.36
C THR A 234 -27.97 1.46 26.06
N THR A 235 -27.22 2.41 26.64
CA THR A 235 -27.70 3.72 27.10
C THR A 235 -28.28 4.59 25.98
N ALA A 236 -28.06 4.26 24.70
CA ALA A 236 -28.63 5.00 23.58
C ALA A 236 -30.00 4.49 23.07
N LEU A 237 -30.38 3.22 23.35
CA LEU A 237 -31.62 2.64 22.80
C LEU A 237 -32.81 2.66 23.77
N TYR A 238 -32.54 2.68 25.07
CA TYR A 238 -33.53 2.98 26.10
C TYR A 238 -33.03 4.25 26.78
N GLY A 239 -33.69 5.38 26.52
CA GLY A 239 -33.32 6.69 27.07
C GLY A 239 -33.11 6.69 28.59
N PRO A 240 -32.62 7.80 29.18
CA PRO A 240 -32.14 7.83 30.55
C PRO A 240 -33.16 7.18 31.48
N GLN A 241 -32.80 6.03 32.04
CA GLN A 241 -33.62 5.40 33.06
C GLN A 241 -33.64 6.39 34.22
N GLY A 242 -34.80 7.03 34.40
CA GLY A 242 -35.10 7.79 35.59
C GLY A 242 -34.77 6.94 36.80
N GLN A 243 -34.19 7.58 37.82
CA GLN A 243 -33.91 7.01 39.12
C GLN A 243 -35.08 6.12 39.56
N VAL A 244 -34.92 4.81 39.45
CA VAL A 244 -35.72 3.88 40.22
C VAL A 244 -35.06 3.85 41.58
N SER A 245 -35.72 4.48 42.54
CA SER A 245 -35.35 4.46 43.95
C SER A 245 -35.05 3.02 44.38
N ALA A 246 -33.83 2.80 44.86
CA ALA A 246 -33.40 1.55 45.43
C ALA A 246 -34.34 1.13 46.58
N PRO A 247 -34.63 -0.18 46.76
CA PRO A 247 -35.18 -0.66 48.00
C PRO A 247 -34.15 -0.40 49.11
N VAL A 248 -34.60 0.22 50.20
CA VAL A 248 -33.78 0.50 51.37
C VAL A 248 -33.32 -0.83 51.98
N ASP A 249 -32.02 -1.10 51.90
CA ASP A 249 -31.38 -2.19 52.62
C ASP A 249 -30.75 -1.64 53.91
N VAL A 250 -31.17 -2.19 55.05
CA VAL A 250 -30.76 -1.77 56.39
C VAL A 250 -29.78 -2.82 56.90
N THR A 251 -28.46 -2.57 56.80
CA THR A 251 -27.43 -3.20 57.66
C THR A 251 -26.05 -2.54 57.41
N PRO A 252 -25.14 -2.57 58.40
CA PRO A 252 -24.24 -1.46 58.70
C PRO A 252 -22.95 -1.44 57.86
N SER A 253 -22.44 -0.22 57.62
CA SER A 253 -21.20 0.08 56.93
C SER A 253 -19.98 -0.69 57.46
N PRO A 254 -19.26 -1.41 56.58
CA PRO A 254 -17.84 -1.67 56.74
C PRO A 254 -17.04 -0.61 55.96
N GLN A 255 -15.93 -0.21 56.58
CA GLN A 255 -14.99 0.85 56.20
C GLN A 255 -14.66 0.94 54.71
N ALA A 256 -14.55 2.19 54.24
CA ALA A 256 -13.94 2.55 52.98
C ALA A 256 -12.53 1.92 52.89
N ILE A 257 -12.36 1.03 51.93
CA ILE A 257 -11.04 0.67 51.43
C ILE A 257 -10.79 1.66 50.30
N GLU A 258 -9.81 2.54 50.50
CA GLU A 258 -9.27 3.43 49.47
C GLU A 258 -8.96 2.60 48.21
N ALA A 259 -9.54 3.01 47.09
CA ALA A 259 -9.13 2.52 45.79
C ALA A 259 -7.63 2.82 45.62
N PRO A 260 -6.82 1.89 45.12
CA PRO A 260 -5.43 2.21 44.79
C PRO A 260 -5.42 3.35 43.77
N GLU A 261 -4.64 4.39 44.06
CA GLU A 261 -4.31 5.43 43.08
C GLU A 261 -3.85 4.75 41.78
N GLU A 262 -4.51 5.08 40.67
CA GLU A 262 -4.06 4.71 39.34
C GLU A 262 -2.64 5.25 39.16
N GLU A 263 -1.66 4.34 39.07
CA GLU A 263 -0.31 4.70 38.66
C GLU A 263 -0.39 5.36 37.26
N PRO A 264 0.27 6.51 37.05
CA PRO A 264 0.24 7.19 35.76
C PRO A 264 0.84 6.26 34.71
N ASP A 265 0.08 6.01 33.64
CA ASP A 265 0.52 5.24 32.48
C ASP A 265 1.74 5.92 31.83
N ILE A 266 2.91 5.36 32.08
CA ILE A 266 4.22 5.84 31.59
C ILE A 266 4.37 5.57 30.07
N PHE A 267 3.40 4.88 29.45
CA PHE A 267 3.39 4.51 28.04
C PHE A 267 2.30 5.21 27.22
N ALA A 268 1.57 6.16 27.81
CA ALA A 268 0.76 7.09 27.04
C ALA A 268 1.69 7.95 26.16
N GLU A 269 1.72 7.66 24.86
CA GLU A 269 2.32 8.57 23.87
C GLU A 269 1.69 9.96 24.05
N PRO A 270 2.48 11.05 24.03
CA PRO A 270 1.92 12.38 24.19
C PRO A 270 0.90 12.60 23.08
N GLU A 271 -0.35 12.89 23.45
CA GLU A 271 -1.35 13.41 22.51
C GLU A 271 -0.77 14.69 21.92
N THR A 272 -0.13 14.59 20.75
CA THR A 272 0.35 15.74 20.01
C THR A 272 -0.89 16.45 19.49
N ASP A 273 -1.13 17.65 20.02
CA ASP A 273 -2.21 18.52 19.56
C ASP A 273 -1.99 18.87 18.08
N VAL A 274 -2.70 18.16 17.21
CA VAL A 274 -2.60 18.26 15.75
C VAL A 274 -2.86 19.70 15.28
N ILE A 275 -3.69 20.46 16.00
CA ILE A 275 -4.00 21.85 15.68
C ILE A 275 -2.79 22.74 15.99
N ALA A 276 -2.09 22.50 17.10
CA ALA A 276 -0.88 23.23 17.45
C ALA A 276 0.23 23.05 16.40
N ASP A 277 0.43 21.81 15.91
CA ASP A 277 1.40 21.53 14.85
C ASP A 277 1.06 22.22 13.51
N LEU A 278 -0.23 22.32 13.19
CA LEU A 278 -0.69 22.99 11.97
C LEU A 278 -0.58 24.51 12.07
N LYS A 279 -0.82 25.10 13.25
CA LYS A 279 -0.59 26.53 13.49
C LYS A 279 0.89 26.89 13.43
N ALA A 280 1.77 26.05 13.98
CA ALA A 280 3.22 26.24 13.88
C ALA A 280 3.70 26.27 12.43
N LYS A 281 3.13 25.44 11.54
CA LYS A 281 3.43 25.50 10.09
C LYS A 281 2.95 26.79 9.45
N LEU A 282 1.78 27.32 9.82
CA LEU A 282 1.33 28.62 9.32
C LEU A 282 2.24 29.78 9.76
N GLU A 283 2.75 29.74 11.00
CA GLU A 283 3.72 30.71 11.52
C GLU A 283 5.07 30.66 10.75
N GLU A 284 5.54 29.46 10.42
CA GLU A 284 6.70 29.27 9.56
C GLU A 284 6.50 29.92 8.18
N TRP A 285 5.32 29.75 7.57
CA TRP A 285 4.96 30.38 6.30
C TRP A 285 4.88 31.91 6.39
N LEU A 286 4.34 32.46 7.49
CA LEU A 286 4.31 33.92 7.72
C LEU A 286 5.70 34.53 7.85
N SER A 287 6.60 33.78 8.48
CA SER A 287 8.01 34.15 8.68
C SER A 287 8.84 34.04 7.40
N SER A 288 8.35 33.29 6.41
CA SER A 288 8.99 33.16 5.10
C SER A 288 8.72 34.37 4.20
N ASP A 289 9.68 34.68 3.32
CA ASP A 289 9.54 35.70 2.28
C ASP A 289 8.60 35.30 1.14
N ALA A 290 8.03 34.08 1.18
CA ALA A 290 7.14 33.57 0.14
C ALA A 290 5.76 34.25 0.18
N VAL A 291 5.28 34.67 1.35
CA VAL A 291 3.97 35.32 1.49
C VAL A 291 4.13 36.84 1.41
N GLN A 292 4.35 37.37 0.21
CA GLN A 292 4.54 38.82 0.01
C GLN A 292 3.22 39.62 -0.01
N ASN A 293 2.09 38.96 -0.23
CA ASN A 293 0.79 39.64 -0.32
C ASN A 293 0.25 39.99 1.08
N PRO A 294 0.04 41.28 1.42
CA PRO A 294 -0.41 41.70 2.74
C PRO A 294 -1.78 41.10 3.14
N LYS A 295 -2.69 40.90 2.17
CA LYS A 295 -4.00 40.27 2.45
C LYS A 295 -3.89 38.80 2.87
N ASN A 296 -2.90 38.09 2.35
CA ASN A 296 -2.68 36.69 2.71
C ASN A 296 -2.03 36.61 4.10
N ARG A 297 -1.13 37.54 4.44
CA ARG A 297 -0.55 37.63 5.79
C ARG A 297 -1.60 37.92 6.85
N GLU A 298 -2.49 38.88 6.60
CA GLU A 298 -3.61 39.20 7.51
C GLU A 298 -4.55 37.98 7.70
N GLY A 299 -4.87 37.27 6.61
CA GLY A 299 -5.72 36.08 6.67
C GLY A 299 -5.11 34.91 7.44
N ILE A 300 -3.79 34.69 7.31
CA ILE A 300 -3.08 33.63 8.04
C ILE A 300 -2.96 34.00 9.53
N GLN A 301 -2.63 35.25 9.86
CA GLN A 301 -2.54 35.71 11.24
C GLN A 301 -3.89 35.57 11.96
N ALA A 302 -4.99 35.94 11.31
CA ALA A 302 -6.34 35.79 11.87
C ALA A 302 -6.72 34.33 12.16
N LEU A 303 -6.17 33.37 11.41
CA LEU A 303 -6.39 31.93 11.63
C LEU A 303 -5.52 31.35 12.75
N ILE A 304 -4.32 31.89 12.94
CA ILE A 304 -3.44 31.52 14.07
C ILE A 304 -4.06 32.04 15.38
N ASP A 305 -4.51 33.29 15.38
CA ASP A 305 -5.08 33.96 16.56
C ASP A 305 -6.47 33.43 16.94
N ASN A 306 -7.15 32.68 16.07
CA ASN A 306 -8.46 32.10 16.35
C ASN A 306 -8.34 30.77 17.10
N GLU A 307 -8.77 30.74 18.36
CA GLU A 307 -8.78 29.54 19.21
C GLU A 307 -9.78 28.47 18.73
N ASP A 308 -10.85 28.87 18.04
CA ASP A 308 -11.89 27.97 17.51
C ASP A 308 -11.61 27.48 16.08
N ALA A 309 -10.42 27.75 15.54
CA ALA A 309 -10.07 27.34 14.18
C ALA A 309 -10.07 25.82 14.03
N THR A 310 -10.81 25.31 13.05
CA THR A 310 -10.89 23.87 12.80
C THR A 310 -9.69 23.36 12.00
N GLU A 311 -9.35 22.08 12.18
CA GLU A 311 -8.25 21.43 11.43
C GLU A 311 -8.40 21.60 9.91
N ASP A 312 -9.62 21.44 9.40
CA ASP A 312 -9.94 21.54 7.98
C ASP A 312 -9.71 22.95 7.42
N GLU A 313 -10.00 23.99 8.19
CA GLU A 313 -9.78 25.38 7.78
C GLU A 313 -8.29 25.68 7.65
N ILE A 314 -7.49 25.23 8.62
CA ILE A 314 -6.04 25.43 8.61
C ILE A 314 -5.39 24.65 7.44
N ARG A 315 -5.81 23.39 7.22
CA ARG A 315 -5.31 22.57 6.10
C ARG A 315 -5.63 23.18 4.74
N ARG A 316 -6.85 23.71 4.55
CA ARG A 316 -7.23 24.36 3.28
C ARG A 316 -6.36 25.56 2.95
N VAL A 317 -5.99 26.36 3.96
CA VAL A 317 -5.10 27.51 3.75
C VAL A 317 -3.68 27.07 3.45
N LEU A 318 -3.14 26.08 4.16
CA LEU A 318 -1.82 25.51 3.85
C LEU A 318 -1.75 24.93 2.42
N GLU A 319 -2.80 24.22 1.97
CA GLU A 319 -2.87 23.71 0.60
C GLU A 319 -2.95 24.83 -0.44
N HIS A 320 -3.69 25.91 -0.13
CA HIS A 320 -3.79 27.06 -1.02
C HIS A 320 -2.45 27.78 -1.16
N LEU A 321 -1.72 27.97 -0.06
CA LEU A 321 -0.37 28.55 -0.05
C LEU A 321 0.62 27.66 -0.82
N ALA A 322 0.60 26.36 -0.60
CA ALA A 322 1.44 25.42 -1.35
C ALA A 322 1.15 25.46 -2.86
N LYS A 323 -0.12 25.57 -3.28
CA LYS A 323 -0.50 25.64 -4.71
C LYS A 323 -0.15 26.98 -5.36
N THR A 324 -0.29 28.09 -4.63
CA THR A 324 -0.08 29.43 -5.19
C THR A 324 1.36 29.91 -5.14
N LEU A 325 2.14 29.46 -4.14
CA LEU A 325 3.51 29.90 -3.89
C LEU A 325 4.55 28.79 -4.10
N GLY A 326 4.17 27.52 -3.94
CA GLY A 326 5.06 26.36 -4.18
C GLY A 326 5.20 25.94 -5.64
N GLY A 327 4.50 26.62 -6.57
CA GLY A 327 4.63 26.40 -8.03
C GLY A 327 5.72 27.24 -8.72
N ALA A 328 6.52 27.99 -7.95
CA ALA A 328 7.59 28.86 -8.45
C ALA A 328 9.00 28.43 -7.97
N ALA A 329 9.23 27.12 -7.91
CA ALA A 329 10.57 26.52 -7.76
C ALA A 329 11.08 26.01 -9.10
#